data_AF-A0AA86PTJ9-F1
#
_entry.id   AF-A0AA86PTJ9-F1
#
_cell.length_a   1.000
_cell.length_b   1.000
_cell.length_c   1.000
_cell.angle_alpha   90.00
_cell.angle_beta   90.00
_cell.angle_gamma   90.00
#
_symmetry.space_group_name_H-M   'P 1'
#
loop_
_entity.id
_entity.type
_entity.pdbx_description
1 polymer ?
#
loop_
_entity_poly.entity_id
_entity_poly.type
_entity_poly.pdbx_seq_one_letter_code
_entity_poly.pdbx_strand_id
1 'polypeptide(L)'
;MTKEIGLDEAVCGTSFKLQHLSGEEITVFKRECIGHGQVMCCKGLGMPVKGRIYEHGNLFVTFEVKFPQKISLEVRKLIADALGSEDSRKRINACAELKHDGARNIELTYVDPTQKTKNADSSGQQEYNDHREEGNTQEMQCGAM
;
A
#
# COMPACT_ATOMS: atom_id res chain seq x y z
N MET A 1 9.64 -13.69 -6.78
CA MET A 1 9.81 -12.89 -8.00
C MET A 1 8.72 -11.83 -8.02
N THR A 2 9.02 -10.59 -8.42
CA THR A 2 7.99 -9.56 -8.62
C THR A 2 7.76 -9.34 -10.10
N LYS A 3 6.49 -9.28 -10.53
CA LYS A 3 6.09 -9.06 -11.91
C LYS A 3 5.16 -7.87 -11.98
N GLU A 4 5.58 -6.84 -12.69
CA GLU A 4 4.74 -5.68 -12.98
C GLU A 4 3.83 -5.98 -14.18
N ILE A 5 2.54 -5.68 -14.04
CA ILE A 5 1.52 -5.84 -15.08
C ILE A 5 0.65 -4.59 -15.19
N GLY A 6 0.09 -4.35 -16.39
CA GLY A 6 -0.88 -3.28 -16.59
C GLY A 6 -2.23 -3.58 -15.91
N LEU A 7 -3.03 -2.54 -15.66
CA LEU A 7 -4.39 -2.70 -15.14
C LEU A 7 -5.28 -3.51 -16.10
N ASP A 8 -5.08 -3.34 -17.40
CA ASP A 8 -5.74 -4.10 -18.46
C ASP A 8 -5.44 -5.59 -18.35
N GLU A 9 -4.16 -5.96 -18.23
CA GLU A 9 -3.74 -7.35 -18.01
C GLU A 9 -4.23 -7.90 -16.66
N ALA A 10 -4.25 -7.05 -15.63
CA ALA A 10 -4.72 -7.43 -14.30
C ALA A 10 -6.23 -7.74 -14.30
N VAL A 11 -7.03 -7.06 -15.12
CA VAL A 11 -8.49 -7.28 -15.18
C VAL A 11 -8.87 -8.35 -16.20
N CYS A 12 -8.25 -8.33 -17.39
CA CYS A 12 -8.61 -9.20 -18.51
C CYS A 12 -7.86 -10.54 -18.53
N GLY A 13 -6.83 -10.67 -17.71
CA GLY A 13 -5.91 -11.82 -17.70
C GLY A 13 -4.58 -11.47 -18.39
N THR A 14 -3.54 -12.18 -17.97
CA THR A 14 -2.15 -11.96 -18.42
C THR A 14 -1.50 -13.26 -18.85
N SER A 15 -0.55 -13.16 -19.75
CA SER A 15 0.36 -14.24 -20.10
C SER A 15 1.76 -13.67 -20.29
N PHE A 16 2.75 -14.30 -19.67
CA PHE A 16 4.15 -13.91 -19.83
C PHE A 16 5.06 -15.11 -19.90
N LYS A 17 6.22 -14.89 -20.51
CA LYS A 17 7.30 -15.86 -20.60
C LYS A 17 8.25 -15.67 -19.43
N LEU A 18 8.60 -16.76 -18.77
CA LEU A 18 9.55 -16.85 -17.69
C LEU A 18 10.74 -17.68 -18.18
N GLN A 19 11.94 -17.11 -18.16
CA GLN A 19 13.16 -17.91 -18.33
C GLN A 19 13.46 -18.60 -17.00
N HIS A 20 13.42 -19.93 -17.02
CA HIS A 20 13.82 -20.74 -15.88
C HIS A 20 15.35 -20.85 -15.81
N LEU A 21 15.90 -21.07 -14.62
CA LEU A 21 17.35 -21.23 -14.42
C LEU A 21 17.93 -22.45 -15.16
N SER A 22 17.09 -23.42 -15.54
CA SER A 22 17.47 -24.55 -16.41
C SER A 22 17.69 -24.18 -17.88
N GLY A 23 17.40 -22.92 -18.28
CA GLY A 23 17.48 -22.46 -19.67
C GLY A 23 16.20 -22.67 -20.48
N GLU A 24 15.16 -23.29 -19.90
CA GLU A 24 13.87 -23.48 -20.56
C GLU A 24 12.98 -22.23 -20.43
N GLU A 25 12.24 -21.92 -21.49
CA GLU A 25 11.25 -20.84 -21.49
C GLU A 25 9.87 -21.40 -21.13
N ILE A 26 9.31 -20.90 -20.04
CA ILE A 26 8.04 -21.36 -19.49
C ILE A 26 7.00 -20.26 -19.67
N THR A 27 5.87 -20.61 -20.28
CA THR A 27 4.74 -19.67 -20.43
C THR A 27 3.82 -19.80 -19.23
N VAL A 28 3.70 -18.73 -18.46
CA VAL A 28 2.79 -18.62 -17.31
C VAL A 28 1.62 -17.75 -17.72
N PHE A 29 0.40 -18.20 -17.45
CA PHE A 29 -0.81 -17.46 -17.80
C PHE A 29 -1.86 -17.55 -16.68
N LYS A 30 -2.71 -16.52 -16.61
CA LYS A 30 -3.85 -16.45 -15.72
C LYS A 30 -5.00 -15.75 -16.45
N ARG A 31 -6.19 -16.37 -16.42
CA ARG A 31 -7.39 -15.85 -17.11
C ARG A 31 -8.29 -15.00 -16.22
N GLU A 32 -8.10 -15.06 -14.91
CA GLU A 32 -8.93 -14.34 -13.94
C GLU A 32 -8.21 -13.07 -13.48
N CYS A 33 -8.95 -12.18 -12.84
CA CYS A 33 -8.40 -10.93 -12.34
C CYS A 33 -7.30 -11.16 -11.28
N ILE A 34 -6.28 -10.32 -11.33
CA ILE A 34 -5.15 -10.32 -10.40
C ILE A 34 -5.17 -9.01 -9.61
N GLY A 35 -5.14 -9.13 -8.28
CA GLY A 35 -5.04 -7.99 -7.37
C GLY A 35 -3.63 -7.42 -7.29
N HIS A 36 -3.51 -6.13 -6.97
CA HIS A 36 -2.22 -5.53 -6.66
C HIS A 36 -1.61 -6.16 -5.39
N GLY A 37 -0.34 -6.52 -5.45
CA GLY A 37 0.38 -7.20 -4.39
C GLY A 37 0.03 -8.69 -4.22
N GLN A 38 -0.82 -9.24 -5.10
CA GLN A 38 -1.25 -10.63 -4.98
C GLN A 38 -0.08 -11.59 -5.29
N VAL A 39 0.09 -12.58 -4.42
CA VAL A 39 1.10 -13.63 -4.59
C VAL A 39 0.45 -14.87 -5.19
N MET A 40 1.00 -15.35 -6.31
CA MET A 40 0.59 -16.61 -6.93
C MET A 40 1.74 -17.61 -6.98
N CYS A 41 1.40 -18.90 -7.06
CA CYS A 41 2.32 -20.01 -7.01
C CYS A 41 2.36 -20.75 -8.35
N CYS A 42 3.54 -20.86 -8.96
CA CYS A 42 3.82 -21.79 -10.04
C CYS A 42 4.41 -23.07 -9.44
N LYS A 43 3.63 -24.15 -9.47
CA LYS A 43 4.03 -25.43 -8.86
C LYS A 43 5.15 -26.09 -9.67
N GLY A 44 6.17 -26.60 -8.98
CA GLY A 44 7.26 -27.37 -9.60
C GLY A 44 8.29 -26.54 -10.39
N LEU A 45 8.27 -25.21 -10.29
CA LEU A 45 9.25 -24.32 -10.93
C LEU A 45 10.27 -23.72 -9.94
N GLY A 46 10.37 -24.31 -8.76
CA GLY A 46 11.33 -23.91 -7.74
C GLY A 46 12.63 -24.71 -7.79
N MET A 47 13.43 -24.56 -6.74
CA MET A 47 14.70 -25.26 -6.61
C MET A 47 14.52 -26.77 -6.46
N PRO A 48 15.42 -27.60 -7.02
CA PRO A 48 15.38 -29.05 -6.82
C PRO A 48 15.52 -29.41 -5.33
N VAL A 49 14.77 -30.41 -4.89
CA VAL A 49 14.78 -30.87 -3.50
C VAL A 49 15.98 -31.79 -3.28
N LYS A 50 16.76 -31.51 -2.22
CA LYS A 50 17.95 -32.31 -1.89
C LYS A 50 17.57 -33.79 -1.68
N GLY A 51 18.18 -34.68 -2.47
CA GLY A 51 17.92 -36.12 -2.40
C GLY A 51 16.78 -36.62 -3.28
N ARG A 52 16.07 -35.74 -3.99
CA ARG A 52 14.99 -36.10 -4.92
C ARG A 52 15.12 -35.35 -6.23
N ILE A 53 15.81 -35.98 -7.19
CA ILE A 53 16.21 -35.38 -8.47
C ILE A 53 15.04 -34.97 -9.38
N TYR A 54 13.84 -35.53 -9.18
CA TYR A 54 12.64 -35.22 -9.99
C TYR A 54 11.66 -34.29 -9.28
N GLU A 55 11.93 -33.87 -8.04
CA GLU A 55 11.05 -32.98 -7.29
C GLU A 55 11.65 -31.58 -7.22
N HIS A 56 10.85 -30.61 -7.63
CA HIS A 56 11.16 -29.19 -7.59
C HIS A 56 10.24 -28.49 -6.59
N GLY A 57 10.76 -27.45 -5.94
CA GLY A 57 9.96 -26.55 -5.12
C GLY A 57 8.96 -25.73 -5.94
N ASN A 58 8.34 -24.76 -5.28
CA ASN A 58 7.39 -23.85 -5.92
C ASN A 58 8.03 -22.49 -6.15
N LEU A 59 7.66 -21.85 -7.27
CA LEU A 59 8.01 -20.46 -7.54
C LEU A 59 6.85 -19.55 -7.17
N PHE A 60 7.11 -18.55 -6.33
CA PHE A 60 6.13 -17.52 -5.97
C PHE A 60 6.37 -16.24 -6.77
N VAL A 61 5.29 -15.73 -7.37
CA VAL A 61 5.25 -14.52 -8.17
C VAL A 61 4.31 -13.53 -7.50
N THR A 62 4.83 -12.36 -7.10
CA THR A 62 4.06 -11.23 -6.60
C THR A 62 3.74 -10.31 -7.77
N PHE A 63 2.47 -9.96 -7.95
CA PHE A 63 2.04 -9.08 -9.03
C PHE A 63 1.88 -7.63 -8.57
N GLU A 64 2.54 -6.71 -9.25
CA GLU A 64 2.37 -5.28 -9.05
C GLU A 64 1.60 -4.67 -10.23
N VAL A 65 0.37 -4.23 -9.94
CA VAL A 65 -0.50 -3.63 -10.95
C VAL A 65 -0.17 -2.15 -11.11
N LYS A 66 0.20 -1.74 -12.32
CA LYS A 66 0.42 -0.33 -12.70
C LYS A 66 -0.85 0.30 -13.25
N PHE A 67 -1.28 1.38 -12.60
CA PHE A 67 -2.38 2.20 -13.10
C PHE A 67 -1.88 3.15 -14.20
N PRO A 68 -2.66 3.34 -15.28
CA PRO A 68 -2.31 4.30 -16.32
C PRO A 68 -2.40 5.74 -15.77
N GLN A 69 -1.42 6.59 -16.13
CA GLN A 69 -1.38 7.98 -15.66
C GLN A 69 -2.55 8.83 -16.18
N LYS A 70 -3.02 8.55 -17.40
CA LYS A 70 -4.10 9.28 -18.06
C LYS A 70 -5.03 8.31 -18.78
N ILE A 71 -6.33 8.55 -18.65
CA ILE A 71 -7.40 7.82 -19.34
C ILE A 71 -8.35 8.86 -19.93
N SER A 72 -8.71 8.70 -21.21
CA SER A 72 -9.66 9.58 -21.90
C SER A 72 -11.07 9.48 -21.29
N LEU A 73 -11.87 10.54 -21.46
CA LEU A 73 -13.24 10.59 -20.91
C LEU A 73 -14.13 9.48 -21.46
N GLU A 74 -13.95 9.10 -22.72
CA GLU A 74 -14.70 8.03 -23.37
C GLU A 74 -14.44 6.66 -22.72
N VAL A 75 -13.16 6.34 -22.49
CA VAL A 75 -12.78 5.08 -21.84
C VAL A 75 -13.25 5.03 -20.39
N ARG A 76 -13.22 6.16 -19.66
CA ARG A 76 -13.77 6.22 -18.28
C ARG A 76 -15.25 5.89 -18.24
N LYS A 77 -16.03 6.37 -19.21
CA LYS A 77 -17.47 6.04 -19.32
C LYS A 77 -17.69 4.55 -19.56
N LEU A 78 -16.91 3.95 -20.48
CA LEU A 78 -16.98 2.51 -20.75
C LEU A 78 -16.64 1.66 -19.52
N ILE A 79 -15.63 2.06 -18.76
CA ILE A 79 -15.25 1.38 -17.51
C ILE A 79 -16.38 1.48 -16.46
N ALA A 80 -16.96 2.68 -16.29
CA ALA A 80 -18.06 2.90 -15.34
C ALA A 80 -19.33 2.11 -15.72
N ASP A 81 -19.56 1.92 -17.02
CA ASP A 81 -20.65 1.09 -17.51
C ASP A 81 -20.39 -0.40 -17.26
N ALA A 82 -19.21 -0.91 -17.64
CA ALA A 82 -18.87 -2.33 -17.59
C ALA A 82 -18.61 -2.87 -16.16
N LEU A 83 -17.96 -2.08 -15.30
CA LEU A 83 -17.53 -2.53 -13.95
C LEU A 83 -18.29 -1.85 -12.81
N GLY A 84 -18.95 -0.73 -13.06
CA GLY A 84 -19.52 0.11 -12.00
C GLY A 84 -20.81 -0.48 -11.41
N SER A 85 -20.86 -0.60 -10.09
CA SER A 85 -22.12 -0.80 -9.36
C SER A 85 -22.96 0.48 -9.33
N GLU A 86 -24.27 0.36 -9.13
CA GLU A 86 -25.21 1.49 -9.02
C GLU A 86 -24.73 2.55 -8.01
N ASP A 87 -24.25 2.12 -6.85
CA ASP A 87 -23.70 3.02 -5.82
C ASP A 87 -22.43 3.74 -6.28
N SER A 88 -21.57 3.04 -7.03
CA SER A 88 -20.34 3.63 -7.55
C SER A 88 -20.64 4.67 -8.62
N ARG A 89 -21.63 4.41 -9.49
CA ARG A 89 -22.09 5.37 -10.51
C ARG A 89 -22.64 6.65 -9.88
N LYS A 90 -23.46 6.54 -8.83
CA LYS A 90 -23.97 7.70 -8.08
C LYS A 90 -22.84 8.56 -7.52
N ARG A 91 -21.81 7.93 -6.92
CA ARG A 91 -20.63 8.64 -6.39
C ARG A 91 -19.80 9.31 -7.48
N ILE A 92 -19.60 8.64 -8.61
CA ILE A 92 -18.86 9.19 -9.76
C ILE A 92 -19.59 10.41 -10.34
N ASN A 93 -20.91 10.33 -10.50
CA ASN A 93 -21.71 11.44 -10.99
C ASN A 93 -21.69 12.64 -10.03
N ALA A 94 -21.83 12.38 -8.72
CA ALA A 94 -21.69 13.42 -7.72
C ALA A 94 -20.33 14.12 -7.85
N CYS A 95 -19.24 13.37 -8.01
CA CYS A 95 -17.89 13.93 -8.17
C CYS A 95 -17.77 14.96 -9.32
N ALA A 96 -18.58 14.87 -10.37
CA ALA A 96 -18.58 15.83 -11.47
C ALA A 96 -19.25 17.18 -11.11
N GLU A 97 -20.14 17.19 -10.11
CA GLU A 97 -20.93 18.36 -9.72
C GLU A 97 -20.38 19.05 -8.45
N LEU A 98 -19.64 18.32 -7.61
CA LEU A 98 -19.09 18.86 -6.36
C LEU A 98 -18.02 19.93 -6.66
N LYS A 99 -18.18 21.11 -6.05
CA LYS A 99 -17.18 22.19 -6.07
C LYS A 99 -16.45 22.24 -4.74
N HIS A 100 -15.19 22.68 -4.73
CA HIS A 100 -14.44 22.90 -3.50
C HIS A 100 -15.03 24.08 -2.72
N ASP A 101 -15.50 23.82 -1.50
CA ASP A 101 -16.14 24.81 -0.62
C ASP A 101 -15.33 25.06 0.66
N GLY A 102 -14.27 24.27 0.89
CA GLY A 102 -13.39 24.38 2.07
C GLY A 102 -14.03 23.93 3.39
N ALA A 103 -15.35 23.74 3.45
CA ALA A 103 -16.08 23.27 4.63
C ALA A 103 -16.68 21.86 4.43
N ARG A 104 -17.58 21.71 3.44
CA ARG A 104 -18.32 20.46 3.20
C ARG A 104 -17.77 19.62 2.04
N ASN A 105 -17.11 20.27 1.09
CA ASN A 105 -16.62 19.66 -0.13
C ASN A 105 -15.13 19.98 -0.28
N ILE A 106 -14.29 18.95 -0.20
CA ILE A 106 -12.83 19.06 -0.24
C ILE A 106 -12.33 18.24 -1.43
N GLU A 107 -11.52 18.86 -2.28
CA GLU A 107 -10.85 18.18 -3.38
C GLU A 107 -9.53 17.60 -2.88
N LEU A 108 -9.27 16.33 -3.18
CA LEU A 108 -8.03 15.68 -2.77
C LEU A 108 -6.89 16.15 -3.66
N THR A 109 -5.80 16.58 -3.04
CA THR A 109 -4.53 16.89 -3.71
C THR A 109 -3.50 15.83 -3.36
N TYR A 110 -2.59 15.55 -4.30
CA TYR A 110 -1.48 14.65 -4.03
C TYR A 110 -0.53 15.31 -3.03
N VAL A 111 -0.24 14.59 -1.95
CA VAL A 111 0.78 14.97 -0.97
C VAL A 111 1.83 13.87 -0.96
N ASP A 112 3.10 14.25 -1.07
CA ASP A 112 4.19 13.30 -1.00
C ASP A 112 4.36 12.80 0.45
N PRO A 113 4.29 11.47 0.70
CA PRO A 113 4.32 10.91 2.05
C PRO A 113 5.64 11.12 2.79
N THR A 114 6.72 11.50 2.09
CA THR A 114 8.00 11.84 2.73
C THR A 114 8.00 13.23 3.37
N GLN A 115 7.10 14.11 2.95
CA GLN A 115 6.88 15.40 3.60
C GLN A 115 5.96 15.19 4.80
N LYS A 116 6.54 14.67 5.90
CA LYS A 116 5.87 14.66 7.21
C LYS A 116 5.30 16.05 7.46
N THR A 117 3.98 16.10 7.59
CA THR A 117 3.23 17.33 7.84
C THR A 117 3.81 18.02 9.08
N LYS A 118 4.18 19.30 8.94
CA LYS A 118 4.70 20.14 10.04
C LYS A 118 3.69 20.41 11.17
N ASN A 119 2.53 19.75 11.16
CA ASN A 119 1.40 20.01 12.06
C ASN A 119 1.26 18.98 13.20
N ALA A 120 2.25 18.11 13.41
CA ALA A 120 2.27 17.15 14.52
C ALA A 120 2.97 17.68 15.79
N ASP A 121 3.23 18.99 15.92
CA ASP A 121 3.96 19.58 17.06
C ASP A 121 3.22 20.80 17.67
N SER A 122 1.94 20.61 18.02
CA SER A 122 1.26 21.54 18.95
C SER A 122 0.32 20.79 19.88
N SER A 123 0.89 19.91 20.70
CA SER A 123 0.22 19.36 21.87
C SER A 123 1.28 19.20 22.93
N GLY A 124 1.46 20.25 23.73
CA GLY A 124 2.46 20.32 24.77
C GLY A 124 2.34 19.14 25.73
N GLN A 125 3.39 18.32 25.75
CA GLN A 125 3.66 17.41 26.84
C GLN A 125 4.60 18.17 27.79
N GLN A 126 4.01 18.97 28.68
CA GLN A 126 4.71 19.44 29.87
C GLN A 126 4.89 18.22 30.77
N GLU A 127 6.05 17.58 30.68
CA GLU A 127 6.48 16.59 31.66
C GLU A 127 6.68 17.31 33.00
N TYR A 128 5.79 17.03 33.95
CA TYR A 128 6.01 17.34 35.36
C TYR A 128 7.23 16.53 35.82
N ASN A 129 8.39 17.16 35.83
CA ASN A 129 9.57 16.63 36.51
C ASN A 129 9.36 16.87 38.02
N ASP A 130 8.88 15.84 38.71
CA ASP A 130 8.64 15.80 40.16
C ASP A 130 9.99 15.96 40.89
N HIS A 131 10.30 17.19 41.32
CA HIS A 131 11.41 17.47 42.22
C HIS A 131 11.05 16.99 43.63
N ARG A 132 11.48 15.76 43.94
CA ARG A 132 11.42 15.17 45.27
C ARG A 132 12.43 15.85 46.20
N GLU A 133 12.02 16.93 46.88
CA GLU A 133 12.66 17.42 48.10
C GLU A 133 11.84 16.97 49.31
N GLU A 134 12.32 15.98 50.09
CA GLU A 134 12.00 15.88 51.52
C GLU A 134 13.08 15.06 52.25
N GLY A 135 13.64 15.62 53.32
CA GLY A 135 14.49 14.89 54.25
C GLY A 135 15.43 15.74 55.10
N ASN A 136 14.89 16.76 55.79
CA ASN A 136 15.64 17.52 56.80
C ASN A 136 15.43 16.88 58.18
N THR A 137 16.51 16.40 58.83
CA THR A 137 16.57 16.23 60.29
C THR A 137 17.99 16.41 60.80
N GLN A 138 18.09 17.03 61.99
CA GLN A 138 19.23 17.33 62.88
C GLN A 138 19.80 18.75 62.72
N GLU A 139 20.00 19.59 63.75
CA GLU A 139 19.80 19.57 65.21
C GLU A 139 19.88 21.05 65.68
N MET A 140 19.41 21.36 66.89
CA MET A 140 19.43 22.71 67.48
C MET A 140 20.85 23.23 67.75
N GLN A 141 21.07 24.55 67.67
CA GLN A 141 21.84 25.26 68.70
C GLN A 141 21.47 26.76 68.80
N CYS A 142 21.07 27.17 70.00
CA CYS A 142 20.87 28.56 70.41
C CYS A 142 22.24 29.22 70.67
N GLY A 143 22.43 30.50 70.35
CA GLY A 143 23.66 31.22 70.73
C GLY A 143 23.80 32.65 70.20
N ALA A 144 23.73 33.60 71.13
CA ALA A 144 23.84 35.05 71.02
C ALA A 144 25.07 35.61 70.28
N MET A 145 24.94 36.82 69.71
CA MET A 145 25.49 38.09 70.24
C MET A 145 24.92 39.28 69.47
#